data_AF-A0A3S3MUA3-F1
#
_entry.id   AF-A0A3S3MUA3-F1
#
_cell.length_a   1.000
_cell.length_b   1.000
_cell.length_c   1.000
_cell.angle_alpha   90.00
_cell.angle_beta   90.00
_cell.angle_gamma   90.00
#
_symmetry.space_group_name_H-M   'P 1'
#
loop_
_entity.id
_entity.type
_entity.pdbx_description
1 polymer ?
#
loop_
_entity_poly.entity_id
_entity_poly.type
_entity_poly.pdbx_seq_one_letter_code
_entity_poly.pdbx_strand_id
1 'polypeptide(L)'
;MVPKLSLVRKMRSVNSMSWHPSVVLNVMNFIGEWVAEWKVEGAKKEDYQRFAKVQMDVHSRTTFGWAYWTFKTVKNHWSLEYVEDKKNNYIRLSLTVASSKTIPTLFSSSDTNAGDAE
;
A
#
# COMPACT_ATOMS: atom_id res chain seq x y z
N MET A 1 -31.38 62.80 25.44
CA MET A 1 -30.44 62.86 24.31
C MET A 1 -29.05 62.51 24.79
N VAL A 2 -28.72 61.21 24.82
CA VAL A 2 -27.40 60.53 25.04
C VAL A 2 -27.65 59.03 24.67
N PRO A 3 -26.72 58.16 24.19
CA PRO A 3 -25.36 58.30 23.64
C PRO A 3 -25.16 57.71 22.22
N LYS A 4 -23.95 57.94 21.69
CA LYS A 4 -23.32 57.33 20.49
C LYS A 4 -23.37 55.79 20.49
N LEU A 5 -23.86 55.19 19.40
CA LEU A 5 -23.67 53.77 19.10
C LEU A 5 -22.22 53.50 18.67
N SER A 6 -21.44 52.84 19.53
CA SER A 6 -20.25 52.11 19.08
C SER A 6 -20.68 50.73 18.57
N LEU A 7 -20.77 50.56 17.25
CA LEU A 7 -21.09 49.28 16.63
C LEU A 7 -19.85 48.37 16.73
N VAL A 8 -19.79 47.55 17.78
CA VAL A 8 -18.81 46.47 17.90
C VAL A 8 -19.14 45.42 16.83
N ARG A 9 -18.34 45.37 15.76
CA ARG A 9 -18.44 44.36 14.71
C ARG A 9 -18.11 43.00 15.32
N LYS A 10 -19.13 42.22 15.66
CA LYS A 10 -18.97 40.82 16.10
C LYS A 10 -18.47 40.00 14.93
N MET A 11 -17.16 39.74 14.89
CA MET A 11 -16.53 38.78 13.99
C MET A 11 -17.19 37.42 14.23
N ARG A 12 -17.99 36.92 13.28
CA ARG A 12 -18.44 35.53 13.32
C ARG A 12 -17.20 34.68 13.05
N SER A 13 -16.83 33.88 14.04
CA SER A 13 -15.92 32.75 13.85
C SER A 13 -16.55 31.83 12.80
N VAL A 14 -15.91 31.72 11.64
CA VAL A 14 -16.29 30.78 10.59
C VAL A 14 -15.60 29.45 10.87
N ASN A 15 -15.80 28.90 12.06
CA ASN A 15 -15.41 27.53 12.38
C ASN A 15 -16.51 26.58 11.92
N SER A 16 -16.69 26.46 10.61
CA SER A 16 -17.57 25.45 9.99
C SER A 16 -17.46 25.56 8.48
N MET A 17 -16.37 25.05 7.92
CA MET A 17 -16.43 24.45 6.60
C MET A 17 -15.53 23.23 6.65
N SER A 18 -16.17 22.07 6.77
CA SER A 18 -15.54 20.76 6.75
C SER A 18 -14.58 20.68 5.56
N TRP A 19 -13.30 20.50 5.86
CA TRP A 19 -12.35 19.92 4.92
C TRP A 19 -12.95 18.62 4.44
N HIS A 20 -13.50 18.57 3.23
CA HIS A 20 -13.82 17.29 2.60
C HIS A 20 -12.47 16.59 2.40
N PRO A 21 -12.19 15.47 3.10
CA PRO A 21 -11.01 14.71 2.81
C PRO A 21 -11.14 14.27 1.35
N SER A 22 -10.06 14.50 0.62
CA SER A 22 -9.78 14.05 -0.73
C SER A 22 -10.68 12.90 -1.19
N VAL A 23 -11.31 13.04 -2.35
CA VAL A 23 -11.84 11.89 -3.08
C VAL A 23 -10.68 10.91 -3.22
N VAL A 24 -10.67 9.86 -2.40
CA VAL A 24 -9.76 8.74 -2.57
C VAL A 24 -10.26 8.04 -3.82
N LEU A 25 -9.69 8.39 -4.97
CA LEU A 25 -9.86 7.59 -6.17
C LEU A 25 -9.26 6.22 -5.82
N ASN A 26 -10.13 5.23 -5.62
CA ASN A 26 -9.72 3.84 -5.48
C ASN A 26 -9.23 3.38 -6.85
N VAL A 27 -7.98 3.72 -7.17
CA VAL A 27 -7.33 3.33 -8.42
C VAL A 27 -7.04 1.84 -8.33
N MET A 28 -7.76 1.06 -9.14
CA MET A 28 -7.50 -0.36 -9.28
C MET A 28 -6.30 -0.56 -10.20
N ASN A 29 -5.14 -0.89 -9.63
CA ASN A 29 -3.90 -1.10 -10.35
C ASN A 29 -3.50 -2.59 -10.42
N PHE A 30 -2.95 -2.96 -11.57
CA PHE A 30 -2.38 -4.28 -11.86
C PHE A 30 -1.07 -4.07 -12.60
N ILE A 31 0.00 -4.72 -12.17
CA ILE A 31 1.28 -4.67 -12.86
C ILE A 31 1.33 -5.84 -13.84
N GLY A 32 1.03 -5.56 -15.10
CA GLY A 32 0.89 -6.60 -16.13
C GLY A 32 2.19 -7.31 -16.48
N GLU A 33 3.33 -6.62 -16.41
CA GLU A 33 4.62 -7.18 -16.79
C GLU A 33 5.75 -6.56 -15.95
N TRP A 34 6.62 -7.42 -15.41
CA TRP A 34 7.86 -7.03 -14.76
C TRP A 34 8.85 -8.21 -14.71
N VAL A 35 10.15 -7.91 -14.53
CA VAL A 35 11.25 -8.89 -14.50
C VAL A 35 12.23 -8.56 -13.36
N ALA A 36 12.94 -9.57 -12.86
CA ALA A 36 14.04 -9.39 -11.91
C ALA A 36 15.36 -8.96 -12.58
N GLU A 37 15.38 -8.78 -13.91
CA GLU A 37 16.59 -8.37 -14.63
C GLU A 37 16.97 -6.92 -14.30
N TRP A 38 18.21 -6.74 -13.84
CA TRP A 38 18.79 -5.44 -13.56
C TRP A 38 20.01 -5.22 -14.48
N LYS A 39 19.84 -4.39 -15.53
CA LYS A 39 20.87 -4.12 -16.57
C LYS A 39 22.06 -3.27 -16.07
N VAL A 40 22.54 -3.53 -14.87
CA VAL A 40 23.74 -2.90 -14.32
C VAL A 40 24.93 -3.82 -14.56
N GLU A 41 25.95 -3.27 -15.22
CA GLU A 41 27.19 -3.99 -15.48
C GLU A 41 27.91 -4.34 -14.18
N GLY A 42 28.39 -5.58 -14.07
CA GLY A 42 29.10 -6.05 -12.87
C GLY A 42 28.23 -6.29 -11.63
N ALA A 43 26.91 -6.21 -11.72
CA ALA A 43 26.00 -6.50 -10.61
C ALA A 43 26.16 -7.95 -10.13
N LYS A 44 26.24 -8.13 -8.81
CA LYS A 44 26.39 -9.46 -8.18
C LYS A 44 25.03 -10.12 -7.99
N LYS A 45 25.01 -11.42 -7.73
CA LYS A 45 23.77 -12.16 -7.43
C LYS A 45 22.95 -11.50 -6.31
N GLU A 46 23.62 -11.02 -5.26
CA GLU A 46 23.00 -10.37 -4.11
C GLU A 46 22.30 -9.06 -4.49
N ASP A 47 22.81 -8.36 -5.50
CA ASP A 47 22.25 -7.12 -6.04
C ASP A 47 20.90 -7.41 -6.72
N TYR A 48 20.84 -8.46 -7.53
CA TYR A 48 19.59 -8.95 -8.15
C TYR A 48 18.58 -9.44 -7.10
N GLN A 49 19.02 -10.13 -6.05
CA GLN A 49 18.14 -10.57 -4.97
C GLN A 49 17.53 -9.39 -4.21
N ARG A 50 18.34 -8.37 -3.90
CA ARG A 50 17.85 -7.12 -3.28
C ARG A 50 16.87 -6.40 -4.19
N PHE A 51 17.17 -6.33 -5.48
CA PHE A 51 16.29 -5.71 -6.48
C PHE A 51 14.93 -6.42 -6.58
N ALA A 52 14.94 -7.75 -6.75
CA ALA A 52 13.73 -8.56 -6.79
C ALA A 52 12.89 -8.44 -5.51
N LYS A 53 13.55 -8.40 -4.34
CA LYS A 53 12.88 -8.18 -3.06
C LYS A 53 12.14 -6.85 -3.01
N VAL A 54 12.80 -5.75 -3.39
CA VAL A 54 12.17 -4.41 -3.40
C VAL A 54 11.01 -4.36 -4.39
N GLN A 55 11.14 -4.96 -5.57
CA GLN A 55 10.03 -5.08 -6.51
C GLN A 55 8.85 -5.82 -5.90
N MET A 56 9.09 -6.91 -5.17
CA MET A 56 8.01 -7.64 -4.47
C MET A 56 7.36 -6.85 -3.34
N ASP A 57 8.14 -6.11 -2.57
CA ASP A 57 7.63 -5.25 -1.50
C ASP A 57 6.74 -4.11 -2.04
N VAL A 58 6.95 -3.67 -3.28
CA VAL A 58 6.15 -2.64 -3.96
C VAL A 58 4.95 -3.27 -4.68
N HIS A 59 5.19 -4.30 -5.50
CA HIS A 59 4.16 -4.93 -6.32
C HIS A 59 3.12 -5.67 -5.47
N SER A 60 3.47 -6.16 -4.28
CA SER A 60 2.49 -6.74 -3.34
C SER A 60 1.48 -5.73 -2.78
N ARG A 61 1.71 -4.43 -2.97
CA ARG A 61 0.79 -3.35 -2.55
C ARG A 61 -0.19 -2.96 -3.65
N THR A 62 -0.13 -3.57 -4.83
CA THR A 62 -1.12 -3.33 -5.88
C THR A 62 -2.46 -3.91 -5.45
N THR A 63 -3.55 -3.28 -5.88
CA THR A 63 -4.91 -3.65 -5.49
C THR A 63 -5.37 -4.95 -6.14
N PHE A 64 -4.91 -5.23 -7.37
CA PHE A 64 -5.34 -6.40 -8.14
C PHE A 64 -4.22 -7.43 -8.37
N GLY A 65 -3.00 -7.15 -7.88
CA GLY A 65 -1.85 -8.02 -8.03
C GLY A 65 -0.93 -7.66 -9.20
N TRP A 66 -0.20 -8.65 -9.69
CA TRP A 66 0.85 -8.49 -10.70
C TRP A 66 1.06 -9.80 -11.46
N ALA A 67 1.68 -9.73 -12.64
CA ALA A 67 2.14 -10.87 -13.41
C ALA A 67 3.62 -10.73 -13.78
N TYR A 68 4.39 -11.79 -13.57
CA TYR A 68 5.80 -11.83 -13.93
C TYR A 68 5.95 -12.10 -15.43
N TRP A 69 6.80 -11.34 -16.09
CA TRP A 69 7.22 -11.63 -17.45
C TRP A 69 8.57 -12.35 -17.41
N THR A 70 8.72 -13.59 -17.86
CA THR A 70 7.75 -14.55 -18.38
C THR A 70 7.84 -15.84 -17.55
N PHE A 71 6.95 -16.81 -17.78
CA PHE A 71 6.99 -18.08 -17.05
C PHE A 71 8.32 -18.82 -17.27
N LYS A 72 8.76 -18.95 -18.52
CA LYS A 72 9.98 -19.70 -18.90
C LYS A 72 10.68 -19.07 -20.09
N THR A 73 12.01 -18.93 -19.99
CA THR A 73 12.86 -18.45 -21.08
C THR A 73 14.33 -18.85 -20.85
N VAL A 74 15.16 -18.76 -21.90
CA VAL A 74 16.61 -19.03 -21.84
C VAL A 74 17.39 -18.00 -21.02
N LYS A 75 16.79 -16.85 -20.71
CA LYS A 75 17.40 -15.80 -19.88
C LYS A 75 16.96 -15.95 -18.43
N ASN A 76 17.87 -16.37 -17.55
CA ASN A 76 17.61 -16.70 -16.15
C ASN A 76 16.73 -15.69 -15.39
N HIS A 77 17.11 -14.41 -15.27
CA HIS A 77 16.31 -13.42 -14.53
C HIS A 77 15.03 -12.97 -15.25
N TRP A 78 14.78 -13.46 -16.47
CA TRP A 78 13.52 -13.25 -17.19
C TRP A 78 12.58 -14.45 -17.03
N SER A 79 13.02 -15.53 -16.38
CA SER A 79 12.26 -16.77 -16.22
C SER A 79 11.75 -16.88 -14.79
N LEU A 80 10.42 -16.86 -14.61
CA LEU A 80 9.77 -17.04 -13.31
C LEU A 80 10.24 -18.35 -12.65
N GLU A 81 10.27 -19.44 -13.43
CA GLU A 81 10.75 -20.77 -13.01
C GLU A 81 12.15 -20.71 -12.39
N TYR A 82 13.04 -19.85 -12.92
CA TYR A 82 14.38 -19.70 -12.40
C TYR A 82 14.44 -18.84 -11.12
N VAL A 83 13.71 -17.72 -11.09
CA VAL A 83 13.78 -16.77 -9.97
C VAL A 83 13.01 -17.24 -8.74
N GLU A 84 11.99 -18.11 -8.92
CA GLU A 84 11.25 -18.74 -7.83
C GLU A 84 11.91 -20.01 -7.27
N ASP A 85 12.92 -20.56 -7.97
CA ASP A 85 13.67 -21.71 -7.47
C ASP A 85 14.31 -21.36 -6.12
N LYS A 86 14.01 -22.19 -5.11
CA LYS A 86 14.52 -22.07 -3.74
C LYS A 86 16.05 -22.07 -3.67
N LYS A 87 16.73 -22.68 -4.65
CA LYS A 87 18.20 -22.66 -4.76
C LYS A 87 18.74 -21.30 -5.18
N ASN A 88 17.96 -20.55 -5.93
CA ASN A 88 18.35 -19.26 -6.50
C ASN A 88 18.00 -18.09 -5.57
N ASN A 89 16.87 -18.20 -4.85
CA ASN A 89 16.46 -17.29 -3.77
C ASN A 89 16.33 -15.82 -4.21
N TYR A 90 15.79 -15.57 -5.42
CA TYR A 90 15.49 -14.22 -5.90
C TYR A 90 14.08 -13.77 -5.49
N ILE A 91 13.08 -14.62 -5.72
CA ILE A 91 11.68 -14.37 -5.34
C ILE A 91 11.19 -15.57 -4.53
N ARG A 92 10.37 -15.29 -3.50
CA ARG A 92 9.70 -16.34 -2.72
C ARG A 92 8.19 -16.17 -2.82
N LEU A 93 7.56 -17.04 -3.62
CA LEU A 93 6.11 -17.11 -3.67
C LEU A 93 5.61 -17.94 -2.49
N SER A 94 4.96 -17.26 -1.55
CA SER A 94 4.23 -17.93 -0.48
C SER A 94 2.81 -18.13 -0.97
N LEU A 95 2.40 -19.38 -1.19
CA LEU A 95 0.99 -19.70 -1.20
C LEU A 95 0.50 -19.54 0.25
N THR A 96 -0.06 -18.38 0.56
CA THR A 96 -0.96 -18.31 1.69
C THR A 96 -2.16 -19.16 1.27
N VAL A 97 -2.15 -20.45 1.66
CA VAL A 97 -3.43 -21.14 1.83
C VAL A 97 -4.15 -20.27 2.83
N ALA A 98 -5.18 -19.55 2.37
CA ALA A 98 -6.14 -18.97 3.28
C ALA A 98 -6.63 -20.16 4.11
N SER A 99 -6.02 -20.33 5.30
CA SER A 99 -6.54 -21.24 6.28
C SER A 99 -7.98 -20.77 6.44
N SER A 100 -8.92 -21.65 6.12
CA SER A 100 -10.33 -21.46 6.38
C SER A 100 -10.52 -21.30 7.89
N LYS A 101 -10.16 -20.13 8.42
CA LYS A 101 -10.37 -19.68 9.78
C LYS A 101 -10.58 -18.16 9.72
N THR A 102 -11.86 -17.87 9.49
CA THR A 102 -12.57 -16.70 9.99
C THR A 102 -12.14 -15.36 9.37
N ILE A 103 -13.03 -14.85 8.51
CA ILE A 103 -13.15 -13.44 8.16
C ILE A 103 -12.99 -12.61 9.44
N PRO A 104 -12.00 -11.71 9.58
CA PRO A 104 -11.97 -10.78 10.69
C PRO A 104 -13.22 -9.92 10.56
N THR A 105 -14.14 -10.09 11.50
CA THR A 105 -15.23 -9.16 11.75
C THR A 105 -14.65 -7.75 11.79
N LEU A 106 -15.27 -6.86 11.00
CA LEU A 106 -15.12 -5.41 10.99
C LEU A 106 -14.49 -4.85 12.27
N PHE A 107 -13.37 -4.14 12.10
CA PHE A 107 -12.97 -2.96 12.85
C PHE A 107 -13.64 -2.80 14.23
N SER A 108 -13.05 -3.42 15.25
CA SER A 108 -13.36 -3.10 16.65
C SER A 108 -12.16 -2.36 17.25
N SER A 109 -12.26 -1.04 17.20
CA SER A 109 -11.61 -0.08 18.10
C SER A 109 -12.08 1.30 17.64
N SER A 110 -12.53 2.25 18.44
CA SER A 110 -12.76 2.38 19.88
C SER A 110 -13.05 3.88 20.01
N ASP A 111 -14.08 4.31 20.71
CA ASP A 111 -14.16 5.65 21.33
C ASP A 111 -15.26 5.58 22.40
N THR A 112 -14.88 5.35 23.66
CA THR A 112 -14.73 6.37 24.72
C THR A 112 -15.94 7.29 24.88
N ASN A 113 -16.59 7.15 26.04
CA ASN A 113 -17.40 8.10 26.82
C ASN A 113 -18.26 7.22 27.75
N ALA A 114 -18.60 7.54 28.98
CA ALA A 114 -18.26 8.57 29.94
C ALA A 114 -19.01 8.13 31.21
N GLY A 115 -18.59 8.62 32.36
CA GLY A 115 -19.52 8.87 33.45
C GLY A 115 -19.80 7.74 34.43
N ASP A 116 -19.28 7.97 35.64
CA ASP A 116 -20.07 8.16 36.86
C ASP A 116 -20.56 6.96 37.69
N ALA A 117 -20.11 7.08 38.95
CA ALA A 117 -20.86 6.91 40.20
C ALA A 117 -20.83 5.55 40.93
N GLU A 118 -20.16 5.65 42.09
CA GLU A 118 -20.26 4.90 43.36
C GLU A 118 -19.78 3.44 43.44
#